data_AF-A0A183FKU3-F1
#
_entry.id   AF-A0A183FKU3-F1
#
_cell.length_a   1.000
_cell.length_b   1.000
_cell.length_c   1.000
_cell.angle_alpha   90.00
_cell.angle_beta   90.00
_cell.angle_gamma   90.00
#
_symmetry.space_group_name_H-M   'P 1'
#
loop_
_entity.id
_entity.type
_entity.pdbx_description
1 polymer ?
#
loop_
_entity_poly.entity_id
_entity_poly.type
_entity_poly.pdbx_seq_one_letter_code
_entity_poly.pdbx_strand_id
1 'polypeptide(L)' 'LWPNPAVQLPNVTESMQQIIDGLDYLTCIPQHRQNGSVCRCCCHPYTPNPQTFDCELKPFVKHN' A
#
# COMPACT_ATOMS: atom_id res chain seq x y z
N LEU A 1 4.94 -7.54 -2.80
CA LEU A 1 4.64 -6.10 -2.68
C LEU A 1 5.65 -5.51 -1.71
N TRP A 2 6.23 -4.35 -2.03
CA TRP A 2 7.16 -3.64 -1.15
C TRP A 2 6.39 -2.66 -0.25
N PRO A 3 6.80 -2.44 1.02
CA PRO A 3 7.84 -3.19 1.74
C PRO A 3 7.43 -4.65 1.97
N ASN A 4 8.38 -5.56 1.74
CA ASN A 4 8.16 -6.99 1.89
C ASN A 4 8.92 -7.50 3.13
N PRO A 5 8.25 -7.78 4.25
CA PRO A 5 8.92 -8.25 5.47
C PRO A 5 9.57 -9.63 5.31
N ALA A 6 9.24 -10.38 4.26
CA ALA A 6 9.90 -11.64 3.95
C ALA A 6 11.29 -11.45 3.31
N VAL A 7 11.64 -10.25 2.84
CA VAL A 7 12.95 -9.94 2.27
C VAL A 7 13.79 -9.26 3.35
N GLN A 8 14.74 -10.00 3.92
CA GLN A 8 15.69 -9.44 4.86
C GLN A 8 16.72 -8.59 4.12
N LEU A 9 16.82 -7.31 4.49
CA LEU A 9 17.83 -6.41 3.96
C LEU A 9 19.14 -6.59 4.76
N PRO A 10 20.24 -7.03 4.12
CA PRO A 10 21.50 -7.18 4.84
C PRO A 10 22.08 -5.82 5.21
N ASN A 11 22.64 -5.71 6.42
CA ASN A 11 23.36 -4.53 6.91
C ASN A 11 22.51 -3.26 7.06
N VAL A 12 21.22 -3.41 7.40
CA VAL A 12 20.33 -2.28 7.73
C VAL A 12 20.27 -2.10 9.24
N THR A 13 20.45 -0.87 9.71
CA THR A 13 20.29 -0.54 11.14
C THR A 13 18.83 -0.71 11.56
N GLU A 14 18.58 -1.03 12.82
CA GLU A 14 17.21 -1.17 13.34
C GLU A 14 16.35 0.06 13.05
N SER A 15 16.91 1.27 13.24
CA SER A 15 16.23 2.53 12.93
C SER A 15 15.82 2.66 11.46
N MET A 16 16.67 2.21 10.54
CA MET A 16 16.38 2.26 9.11
C MET A 16 15.34 1.20 8.72
N GLN A 17 15.39 0.02 9.35
CA GLN A 17 14.39 -1.02 9.17
C GLN A 17 13.00 -0.51 9.61
N GLN A 18 12.91 0.17 10.76
CA GLN A 18 11.65 0.77 11.23
C GLN A 18 11.09 1.81 10.25
N ILE A 19 11.95 2.62 9.62
CA ILE A 19 11.53 3.56 8.57
C ILE A 19 10.99 2.81 7.35
N ILE A 20 11.69 1.76 6.90
CA ILE A 20 11.30 0.95 5.74
C ILE A 20 9.97 0.24 5.99
N ASP A 21 9.79 -0.35 7.17
CA ASP A 21 8.56 -1.04 7.58
C ASP A 21 7.37 -0.08 7.69
N GLY A 22 7.64 1.20 8.01
CA GLY A 22 6.65 2.27 8.04
C GLY A 22 6.34 2.91 6.68
N LEU A 23 6.97 2.47 5.58
CA LEU A 23 6.71 3.04 4.25
C LEU A 23 5.32 2.69 3.75
N ASP A 24 4.40 3.63 3.93
CA ASP A 24 3.10 3.63 3.29
C ASP A 24 3.23 4.06 1.81
N TYR A 25 3.69 3.15 0.95
CA TYR A 25 3.92 3.44 -0.47
C TYR A 25 2.75 3.07 -1.39
N LEU A 26 2.21 1.86 -1.22
CA LEU A 26 1.23 1.26 -2.12
C LEU A 26 0.20 0.46 -1.32
N THR A 27 -1.08 0.77 -1.52
CA THR A 27 -2.19 0.04 -0.91
C THR A 27 -3.00 -0.66 -2.00
N CYS A 28 -3.27 -1.96 -1.84
CA CYS A 28 -3.95 -2.76 -2.85
C CYS A 28 -5.14 -3.54 -2.26
N ILE A 29 -6.20 -3.70 -3.04
CA ILE A 29 -7.34 -4.57 -2.72
C ILE A 29 -7.65 -5.53 -3.87
N PRO A 30 -8.12 -6.76 -3.58
CA PRO A 30 -8.55 -7.68 -4.63
C PRO A 30 -9.90 -7.24 -5.21
N GLN A 31 -10.01 -7.31 -6.54
CA GLN A 31 -11.28 -7.19 -7.26
C GLN A 31 -11.55 -8.49 -8.02
N HIS A 32 -12.57 -9.22 -7.58
CA HIS A 32 -13.03 -10.43 -8.26
C HIS A 32 -13.98 -10.04 -9.40
N ARG A 33 -13.62 -10.40 -10.63
CA ARG A 33 -14.46 -10.22 -11.81
C ARG A 33 -14.76 -11.57 -12.44
N GLN A 34 -15.82 -11.63 -13.25
CA GLN A 34 -16.16 -12.86 -14.00
C GLN A 34 -15.02 -13.33 -14.92
N ASN A 35 -14.24 -12.38 -15.46
CA ASN A 35 -13.12 -12.66 -16.38
C ASN A 35 -11.76 -12.76 -15.67
N GLY A 36 -11.75 -12.93 -14.35
CA GLY A 36 -10.54 -13.10 -13.56
C GLY A 36 -10.36 -12.05 -12.46
N SER A 37 -9.63 -12.44 -11.42
CA SER A 37 -9.30 -11.57 -10.30
C SER A 37 -8.17 -10.63 -10.68
N VAL A 38 -8.33 -9.34 -10.34
CA VAL A 38 -7.28 -8.32 -10.48
C VAL A 38 -6.99 -7.69 -9.13
N CYS A 39 -5.80 -7.10 -8.98
CA CYS A 39 -5.47 -6.30 -7.82
C CYS A 39 -5.59 -4.82 -8.19
N ARG A 40 -6.33 -4.05 -7.38
CA ARG A 40 -6.52 -2.61 -7.54
C ARG A 40 -5.65 -1.91 -6.53
N CYS A 41 -4.65 -1.18 -7.02
CA CYS A 41 -3.65 -0.55 -6.18
C CYS A 41 -3.64 0.97 -6.37
N CYS A 42 -3.43 1.69 -5.29
CA CYS A 42 -3.22 3.14 -5.29
C CYS A 42 -1.93 3.46 -4.52
N CYS A 43 -1.15 4.38 -5.07
CA CYS A 43 0.02 4.92 -4.36
C CYS A 43 -0.41 5.98 -3.35
N HIS A 44 0.39 6.17 -2.31
CA HIS A 44 0.23 7.29 -1.37
C HIS A 44 0.14 8.64 -2.10
N PRO A 45 -0.73 9.58 -1.65
CA PRO A 45 -1.57 9.58 -0.45
C PRO A 45 -2.96 8.93 -0.63
N TYR A 46 -3.16 8.12 -1.66
CA TYR A 46 -4.46 7.55 -1.99
C TYR A 46 -4.59 6.09 -1.55
N THR A 47 -5.82 5.67 -1.26
CA THR A 47 -6.19 4.28 -1.00
C THR A 47 -7.30 3.88 -1.97
N PRO A 48 -7.32 2.63 -2.47
CA PRO A 48 -8.42 2.17 -3.30
C PRO A 48 -9.72 2.08 -2.49
N ASN A 49 -10.81 2.60 -3.05
CA ASN A 49 -12.15 2.41 -2.51
C ASN A 49 -12.61 0.96 -2.78
N PRO A 50 -13.09 0.21 -1.78
CA PRO A 50 -13.46 -1.20 -1.95
C PRO A 50 -14.72 -1.46 -2.79
N GLN A 51 -15.50 -0.42 -3.07
CA GLN A 51 -16.77 -0.49 -3.81
C GLN A 51 -16.59 0.01 -5.25
N THR A 52 -15.95 1.16 -5.43
CA THR A 52 -15.75 1.76 -6.76
C THR A 52 -14.43 1.32 -7.41
N PHE A 53 -13.45 0.90 -6.61
CA PHE A 53 -12.06 0.64 -7.02
C PHE A 53 -11.28 1.87 -7.52
N ASP A 54 -11.80 3.07 -7.28
CA ASP A 54 -11.11 4.33 -7.56
C ASP A 54 -10.14 4.68 -6.42
N CYS A 55 -9.15 5.52 -6.73
CA CYS A 55 -8.21 6.01 -5.73
C CYS A 55 -8.77 7.23 -5.01
N GLU A 56 -8.96 7.12 -3.69
CA GLU A 56 -9.48 8.19 -2.84
C GLU A 56 -8.42 8.65 -1.84
N LEU A 57 -8.42 9.94 -1.51
CA LEU A 57 -7.45 10.51 -0.57
C LEU A 57 -7.62 9.84 0.80
N LYS A 58 -6.52 9.41 1.40
CA LYS A 58 -6.56 8.79 2.72
C LYS A 58 -7.17 9.76 3.76
N PRO A 59 -8.05 9.29 4.68
CA PRO A 59 -8.77 10.16 5.60
C PRO A 59 -7.86 11.02 6.48
N PHE A 60 -6.69 10.49 6.86
CA PHE A 60 -5.71 11.18 7.71
C PHE A 60 -4.85 12.21 6.95
N VAL A 61 -4.93 12.24 5.62
CA VAL A 61 -4.28 13.29 4.78
C VAL A 61 -5.18 14.51 4.62
N LYS A 62 -6.43 14.47 5.11
CA LYS A 62 -7.28 15.66 5.23
C LYS A 62 -6.75 16.57 6.35
N HIS A 63 -5.66 17.27 6.07
CA HIS A 63 -5.22 18.43 6.82
C HIS A 63 -5.65 19.71 6.08
N ASN A 64 -6.65 20.38 6.65
CA ASN A 64 -6.75 21.83 6.74
C ASN A 64 -7.55 22.15 8.00
#